data_AF-A0A7S2N1G6-F1
#
_entry.id   AF-A0A7S2N1G6-F1
#
_cell.length_a   1.000
_cell.length_b   1.000
_cell.length_c   1.000
_cell.angle_alpha   90.00
_cell.angle_beta   90.00
_cell.angle_gamma   90.00
#
_symmetry.space_group_name_H-M   'P 1'
#
loop_
_entity.id
_entity.type
_entity.pdbx_description
1 polymer ?
#
loop_
_entity_poly.entity_id
_entity_poly.type
_entity_poly.pdbx_seq_one_letter_code
_entity_poly.pdbx_strand_id
1 'polypeptide(L)'
;SHSPFGVTDVMQFLAGAIVALVPFLKVETQTCKNQEFDQCGGSGFAGDTCCQTYDTCSVINSFYSQCQPKDLCLNPMYGQCGGMDHHQPPRPWTKENHHQQCCPPSFTCQYKDAYYSPRTS
;
A
#
# COMPACT_ATOMS: atom_id res chain seq x y z
N SER A 1 13.39 -10.42 -1.21
CA SER A 1 14.54 -9.75 -0.58
C SER A 1 14.11 -9.33 0.81
N HIS A 2 14.83 -9.82 1.82
CA HIS A 2 14.46 -9.79 3.23
C HIS A 2 14.53 -8.38 3.82
N SER A 3 13.51 -7.99 4.58
CA SER A 3 13.65 -7.06 5.69
C SER A 3 13.21 -7.78 6.95
N PRO A 4 14.14 -8.14 7.86
CA PRO A 4 13.82 -8.53 9.22
C PRO A 4 13.64 -7.28 10.09
N PHE A 5 13.33 -7.47 11.37
CA PHE A 5 13.17 -6.46 12.43
C PHE A 5 11.74 -5.95 12.63
N GLY A 6 10.91 -6.84 13.18
CA GLY A 6 9.98 -6.43 14.23
C GLY A 6 10.79 -5.94 15.42
N VAL A 7 10.60 -4.70 15.83
CA VAL A 7 11.20 -4.14 17.05
C VAL A 7 10.25 -4.42 18.23
N THR A 8 10.15 -5.68 18.61
CA THR A 8 9.71 -6.11 19.94
C THR A 8 10.90 -6.67 20.70
N ASP A 9 11.96 -5.89 20.92
CA ASP A 9 12.94 -6.22 21.96
C ASP A 9 13.99 -5.11 22.14
N VAL A 10 13.73 -4.15 23.02
CA VAL A 10 14.80 -3.45 23.75
C VAL A 10 14.28 -3.05 25.13
N MET A 11 13.87 -4.02 25.96
CA MET A 11 13.69 -3.77 27.39
C MET A 11 14.82 -4.45 28.17
N GLN A 12 16.01 -3.87 28.03
CA GLN A 12 17.18 -4.20 28.84
C GLN A 12 16.96 -3.64 30.25
N PHE A 13 16.34 -4.45 31.11
CA PHE A 13 16.27 -4.18 32.55
C PHE A 13 17.61 -4.55 33.20
N LEU A 14 18.52 -3.59 33.36
CA LEU A 14 19.52 -3.67 34.43
C LEU A 14 19.73 -2.29 35.07
N ALA A 15 19.37 -2.28 36.36
CA ALA A 15 19.96 -1.52 37.46
C ALA A 15 20.16 0.00 37.32
N GLY A 16 19.47 0.72 38.22
CA GLY A 16 20.11 1.72 39.08
C GLY A 16 20.79 2.92 38.42
N ALA A 17 20.10 4.06 38.51
CA ALA A 17 20.68 5.41 38.51
C ALA A 17 21.55 5.83 37.31
N ILE A 18 20.91 6.27 36.22
CA ILE A 18 21.49 7.29 35.33
C ILE A 18 20.45 8.38 35.09
N VAL A 19 20.62 9.51 35.79
CA VAL A 19 19.99 10.78 35.44
C VAL A 19 20.80 11.35 34.28
N ALA A 20 20.30 11.23 33.05
CA ALA A 20 20.84 11.95 31.90
C ALA A 20 19.72 12.35 30.94
N LEU A 21 19.64 13.66 30.73
CA LEU A 21 19.02 14.39 29.63
C LEU A 21 18.85 13.54 28.36
N VAL A 22 17.70 12.90 28.18
CA VAL A 22 17.28 12.46 26.86
C VAL A 22 16.53 13.65 26.27
N PRO A 23 17.12 14.47 25.38
CA PRO A 23 16.29 15.37 24.61
C PRO A 23 15.29 14.47 23.89
N PHE A 24 14.00 14.74 24.09
CA PHE A 24 12.89 14.07 23.42
C PHE A 24 13.34 13.64 22.02
N LEU A 25 13.50 12.33 21.79
CA LEU A 25 13.68 11.83 20.44
C LEU A 25 12.43 12.28 19.69
N LYS A 26 12.57 13.35 18.90
CA LYS A 26 11.60 13.67 17.86
C LYS A 26 11.65 12.49 16.91
N VAL A 27 10.74 11.55 17.11
CA VAL A 27 10.34 10.63 16.07
C VAL A 27 9.63 11.51 15.04
N GLU A 28 10.39 12.09 14.13
CA GLU A 28 9.85 12.58 12.87
C GLU A 28 9.33 11.33 12.17
N THR A 29 8.04 11.06 12.31
CA THR A 29 7.35 10.20 11.36
C THR A 29 7.61 10.86 10.02
N GLN A 30 8.53 10.31 9.23
CA GLN A 30 8.87 10.86 7.93
C GLN A 30 7.69 10.57 7.00
N THR A 31 6.61 11.33 7.19
CA THR A 31 5.53 11.46 6.25
C THR A 31 6.18 12.07 5.02
N CYS A 32 6.04 11.40 3.90
CA CYS A 32 6.53 12.00 2.69
C CYS A 32 5.82 13.35 2.46
N LYS A 33 6.51 14.33 1.92
CA LYS A 33 5.86 15.60 1.58
C LYS A 33 5.00 15.46 0.32
N ASN A 34 5.45 14.67 -0.66
CA ASN A 34 4.74 14.43 -1.91
C ASN A 34 3.38 13.79 -1.64
N GLN A 35 2.37 14.31 -2.33
CA GLN A 35 0.99 13.82 -2.35
C GLN A 35 0.78 12.86 -3.52
N GLU A 36 -0.39 12.25 -3.55
CA GLU A 36 -0.84 11.47 -4.70
C GLU A 36 -0.73 12.33 -5.98
N PHE A 37 -0.17 11.74 -7.04
CA PHE A 37 0.14 12.36 -8.32
C PHE A 37 1.27 13.40 -8.35
N ASP A 38 1.95 13.69 -7.24
CA ASP A 38 3.14 14.53 -7.26
C ASP A 38 4.33 13.83 -7.94
N GLN A 39 5.28 14.63 -8.44
CA GLN A 39 6.55 14.11 -8.94
C GLN A 39 7.41 13.61 -7.77
N CYS A 40 7.90 12.39 -7.89
CA CYS A 40 8.77 11.74 -6.89
C CYS A 40 10.10 11.26 -7.48
N GLY A 41 10.38 11.58 -8.75
CA GLY A 41 11.61 11.16 -9.40
C GLY A 41 11.69 11.55 -10.87
N GLY A 42 12.78 11.12 -11.51
CA GLY A 42 13.11 11.45 -12.89
C GLY A 42 14.48 12.10 -13.02
N SER A 43 15.09 12.00 -14.21
CA SER A 43 16.39 12.60 -14.49
C SER A 43 16.36 14.12 -14.28
N GLY A 44 17.24 14.62 -13.41
CA GLY A 44 17.33 16.05 -13.06
C GLY A 44 16.34 16.52 -12.00
N PHE A 45 15.50 15.64 -11.45
CA PHE A 45 14.58 16.00 -10.37
C PHE A 45 15.33 16.14 -9.03
N ALA A 46 15.22 17.31 -8.42
CA ALA A 46 15.87 17.65 -7.14
C ALA A 46 14.90 17.73 -5.95
N GLY A 47 13.63 17.36 -6.15
CA GLY A 47 12.61 17.35 -5.10
C GLY A 47 12.63 16.07 -4.25
N ASP A 48 11.66 15.96 -3.34
CA ASP A 48 11.52 14.79 -2.47
C ASP A 48 11.23 13.54 -3.31
N THR A 49 11.89 12.41 -3.00
CA THR A 49 11.79 11.17 -3.79
C THR A 49 10.86 10.13 -3.19
N CYS A 50 10.21 10.47 -2.08
CA CYS A 50 9.29 9.60 -1.37
C CYS A 50 7.87 9.72 -1.94
N CYS A 51 6.96 8.86 -1.47
CA CYS A 51 5.51 9.04 -1.58
C CYS A 51 4.86 8.69 -0.24
N GLN A 52 3.58 9.05 -0.06
CA GLN A 52 2.82 8.60 1.12
C GLN A 52 2.79 7.07 1.20
N THR A 53 2.53 6.52 2.38
CA THR A 53 2.53 5.07 2.61
C THR A 53 1.54 4.31 1.71
N TYR A 54 0.48 4.97 1.24
CA TYR A 54 -0.52 4.42 0.32
C TYR A 54 -0.19 4.62 -1.17
N ASP A 55 0.94 5.24 -1.49
CA ASP A 55 1.37 5.53 -2.86
C ASP A 55 2.71 4.86 -3.20
N THR A 56 2.96 4.62 -4.48
CA THR A 56 4.22 4.10 -5.01
C THR A 56 4.76 5.05 -6.06
N CYS A 57 6.03 5.43 -5.95
CA CYS A 57 6.70 6.22 -6.97
C CYS A 57 6.90 5.37 -8.24
N SER A 58 6.07 5.62 -9.25
CA SER A 58 6.04 4.87 -10.51
C SER A 58 6.68 5.68 -11.62
N VAL A 59 7.59 5.07 -12.38
CA VAL A 59 8.27 5.72 -13.50
C VAL A 59 7.28 5.84 -14.66
N ILE A 60 7.01 7.08 -15.10
CA ILE A 60 6.16 7.36 -16.27
C ILE A 60 7.05 7.54 -17.50
N ASN A 61 8.17 8.25 -17.36
CA ASN A 61 9.21 8.39 -18.38
C ASN A 61 10.57 8.71 -17.72
N SER A 62 11.61 8.89 -18.53
CA SER A 62 12.99 9.13 -18.06
C SER A 62 13.16 10.38 -17.19
N PHE A 63 12.28 11.38 -17.34
CA PHE A 63 12.35 12.65 -16.62
C PHE A 63 11.25 12.80 -15.56
N TYR A 64 10.32 11.85 -15.47
CA TYR A 64 9.15 11.96 -14.61
C TYR A 64 8.76 10.62 -14.01
N SER A 65 8.85 10.54 -12.68
CA SER A 65 8.23 9.50 -11.87
C SER A 65 7.20 10.15 -10.95
N GLN A 66 6.09 9.45 -10.73
CA GLN A 66 4.91 10.02 -10.07
C GLN A 66 4.44 9.13 -8.92
N CYS A 67 3.99 9.74 -7.83
CA CYS A 67 3.31 9.03 -6.76
C CYS A 67 1.96 8.50 -7.26
N GLN A 68 1.90 7.22 -7.57
CA GLN A 68 0.68 6.56 -8.02
C GLN A 68 0.05 5.83 -6.85
N PRO A 69 -1.29 5.85 -6.70
CA PRO A 69 -1.97 5.10 -5.66
C PRO A 69 -1.59 3.62 -5.75
N LYS A 70 -1.27 3.01 -4.61
CA LYS A 70 -1.11 1.56 -4.55
C LYS A 70 -2.44 0.91 -4.90
N ASP A 71 -2.34 -0.24 -5.55
CA ASP A 71 -3.47 -1.17 -5.69
C ASP A 71 -3.73 -1.81 -4.32
N LEU A 72 -4.29 -1.00 -3.41
CA LEU A 72 -4.72 -1.43 -2.10
C LEU A 72 -5.96 -2.29 -2.28
N CYS A 73 -6.00 -3.40 -1.53
CA CYS A 73 -7.10 -4.33 -1.66
C CYS A 73 -8.37 -3.86 -0.94
N LEU A 74 -9.00 -2.81 -1.46
CA LEU A 74 -10.11 -2.09 -0.85
C LEU A 74 -11.49 -2.60 -1.27
N ASN A 75 -11.57 -3.74 -1.98
CA ASN A 75 -12.87 -4.37 -2.24
C ASN A 75 -13.65 -4.52 -0.89
N PRO A 76 -14.96 -4.21 -0.81
CA PRO A 76 -15.68 -4.28 0.47
C PRO A 76 -16.04 -5.72 0.89
N MET A 77 -16.58 -5.91 2.09
CA MET A 77 -17.25 -7.17 2.46
C MET A 77 -18.37 -7.48 1.48
N TYR A 78 -18.43 -8.73 1.03
CA TYR A 78 -19.33 -9.19 -0.04
C TYR A 78 -19.14 -8.50 -1.40
N GLY A 79 -18.15 -7.61 -1.53
CA GLY A 79 -17.81 -7.04 -2.82
C GLY A 79 -17.21 -8.10 -3.73
N GLN A 80 -17.45 -7.94 -5.02
CA GLN A 80 -17.06 -8.89 -6.03
C GLN A 80 -15.54 -8.93 -6.19
N CYS A 81 -14.98 -10.13 -6.22
CA CYS A 81 -13.54 -10.39 -6.43
C CYS A 81 -13.31 -11.37 -7.60
N GLY A 82 -14.38 -11.83 -8.25
CA GLY A 82 -14.33 -12.72 -9.41
C GLY A 82 -15.66 -12.80 -10.15
N GLY A 83 -15.64 -13.48 -11.30
CA GLY A 83 -16.78 -13.62 -12.20
C GLY A 83 -16.73 -12.66 -13.39
N MET A 84 -17.87 -12.05 -13.72
CA MET A 84 -18.03 -11.13 -14.86
C MET A 84 -18.58 -9.77 -14.40
N ASP A 85 -18.25 -8.71 -15.13
CA ASP A 85 -18.78 -7.37 -14.90
C ASP A 85 -20.13 -7.13 -15.61
N HIS A 86 -20.72 -5.96 -15.38
CA HIS A 86 -22.00 -5.58 -15.98
C HIS A 86 -21.90 -5.08 -17.42
N HIS A 87 -20.72 -5.15 -18.06
CA HIS A 87 -20.55 -4.67 -19.42
C HIS A 87 -21.38 -5.50 -20.40
N GLN A 88 -21.62 -4.95 -21.59
CA GLN A 88 -22.24 -5.68 -22.69
C GLN A 88 -21.32 -5.59 -23.90
N PRO A 89 -20.60 -6.68 -24.26
CA PRO A 89 -20.64 -8.01 -23.64
C PRO A 89 -19.99 -8.07 -22.24
N PRO A 90 -20.39 -8.99 -21.33
CA PRO A 90 -19.77 -9.10 -20.02
C PRO A 90 -18.27 -9.36 -20.13
N ARG A 91 -17.46 -8.60 -19.39
CA ARG A 91 -16.01 -8.78 -19.34
C ARG A 91 -15.60 -9.49 -18.06
N PRO A 92 -14.54 -10.31 -18.09
CA PRO A 92 -14.02 -10.95 -16.88
C PRO A 92 -13.64 -9.94 -15.80
N TRP A 93 -13.95 -10.25 -14.54
CA TRP A 93 -13.58 -9.45 -13.37
C TRP A 93 -12.06 -9.57 -13.12
N THR A 94 -11.26 -8.78 -13.85
CA THR A 94 -9.79 -8.76 -13.76
C THR A 94 -9.24 -7.33 -13.67
N LYS A 95 -7.96 -7.20 -13.30
CA LYS A 95 -7.26 -5.92 -13.18
C LYS A 95 -7.22 -5.16 -14.51
N GLU A 96 -7.09 -5.87 -15.63
CA GLU A 96 -7.10 -5.30 -16.98
C GLU A 96 -8.44 -4.64 -17.32
N ASN A 97 -9.53 -5.14 -16.73
CA ASN A 97 -10.87 -4.55 -16.87
C ASN A 97 -11.22 -3.55 -15.76
N HIS A 98 -10.20 -3.04 -15.04
CA HIS A 98 -10.32 -2.08 -13.94
C HIS A 98 -11.05 -2.62 -12.70
N HIS A 99 -10.94 -3.93 -12.44
CA HIS A 99 -11.55 -4.57 -11.28
C HIS A 99 -10.49 -5.07 -10.29
N GLN A 100 -10.80 -4.96 -8.99
CA GLN A 100 -9.94 -5.51 -7.95
C GLN A 100 -10.31 -6.99 -7.71
N GLN A 101 -9.39 -7.91 -8.02
CA GLN A 101 -9.54 -9.35 -7.75
C GLN A 101 -9.07 -9.78 -6.36
N CYS A 102 -8.42 -8.88 -5.64
CA CYS A 102 -7.74 -9.22 -4.41
C CYS A 102 -8.72 -9.36 -3.21
N CYS A 103 -8.26 -10.04 -2.17
CA CYS A 103 -8.85 -10.02 -0.82
C CYS A 103 -7.74 -9.68 0.21
N PRO A 104 -8.03 -8.87 1.26
CA PRO A 104 -7.10 -8.65 2.36
C PRO A 104 -6.79 -9.96 3.08
N PRO A 105 -5.70 -10.02 3.88
CA PRO A 105 -5.15 -11.27 4.41
C PRO A 105 -6.11 -12.18 5.18
N SER A 106 -7.23 -11.66 5.70
CA SER A 106 -8.23 -12.42 6.45
C SER A 106 -9.52 -12.70 5.67
N PHE A 107 -9.53 -12.51 4.36
CA PHE A 107 -10.70 -12.73 3.53
C PHE A 107 -10.37 -13.59 2.32
N THR A 108 -11.36 -14.31 1.83
CA THR A 108 -11.24 -15.18 0.66
C THR A 108 -12.27 -14.78 -0.40
N CYS A 109 -11.95 -15.04 -1.67
CA CYS A 109 -12.90 -14.90 -2.75
C CYS A 109 -13.68 -16.20 -2.92
N GLN A 110 -14.93 -16.23 -2.46
CA GLN A 110 -15.76 -17.42 -2.55
C GLN A 110 -16.42 -17.49 -3.93
N TYR A 111 -16.19 -18.57 -4.67
CA TYR A 111 -16.94 -18.83 -5.89
C TYR A 111 -18.42 -19.06 -5.58
N LYS A 112 -19.33 -18.30 -6.21
CA LYS A 112 -20.79 -18.57 -6.19
C LYS A 112 -21.26 -19.07 -7.55
N ASP A 113 -20.93 -18.33 -8.60
CA ASP A 113 -21.25 -18.69 -9.98
C ASP A 113 -20.30 -17.98 -10.97
N ALA A 114 -20.58 -18.12 -12.27
CA ALA A 114 -19.77 -17.53 -13.34
C ALA A 114 -19.80 -15.98 -13.37
N TYR A 115 -20.82 -15.36 -12.78
CA TYR A 115 -20.98 -13.92 -12.75
C TYR A 115 -20.47 -13.34 -11.46
N TYR A 116 -20.70 -13.96 -10.31
CA TYR A 116 -20.41 -13.36 -9.01
C TYR A 116 -19.57 -14.29 -8.12
N SER A 117 -18.47 -13.75 -7.61
CA SER A 117 -17.70 -14.34 -6.52
C SER A 117 -17.48 -13.26 -5.45
N PRO A 118 -18.20 -13.29 -4.32
CA PRO A 118 -18.02 -12.33 -3.24
C PRO A 118 -16.77 -12.61 -2.42
N ARG A 119 -16.24 -11.54 -1.86
CA ARG A 119 -15.38 -11.64 -0.69
C ARG A 119 -16.16 -12.10 0.53
N THR A 120 -15.66 -13.13 1.20
CA THR A 120 -16.16 -13.61 2.50
C THR A 120 -15.02 -13.68 3.52
N SER A 121 -15.37 -13.66 4.81
CA SER A 121 -14.43 -14.00 5.90
C SER A 121 -14.00 -15.45 5.82
#